data_AF-A0A814I5G9-F1
#
_entry.id   AF-A0A814I5G9-F1
#
_cell.length_a   1.000
_cell.length_b   1.000
_cell.length_c   1.000
_cell.angle_alpha   90.00
_cell.angle_beta   90.00
_cell.angle_gamma   90.00
#
_symmetry.space_group_name_H-M   'P 1'
#
loop_
_entity.id
_entity.type
_entity.pdbx_description
1 polymer ?
#
loop_
_entity_poly.entity_id
_entity_poly.type
_entity_poly.pdbx_seq_one_letter_code
_entity_poly.pdbx_strand_id
1 'polypeptide(L)'
;MTTRFQPKSIPGGRLTPSNLTSTTLTNSTLSPSSPSTSVSGSLESDQAYLDRIKARDIISEAFLQVTRIKPDDPIDFLYEYFESQCQTKPYEKALTRLRLADPKHPSFESLLVELYSNFNILNDDILLLKGDLYNKLLENLCNNQIWSGCKDHRTTLLSLVSLRPNDAVSFNVFKYGIQAILLAKG
;
A
#
# COMPACT_ATOMS: atom_id res chain seq x y z
N MET A 1 -53.39 9.67 -8.49
CA MET A 1 -54.15 8.55 -7.90
C MET A 1 -53.34 7.27 -7.98
N THR A 2 -53.03 6.68 -6.83
CA THR A 2 -53.16 5.24 -6.53
C THR A 2 -52.80 4.19 -7.60
N THR A 3 -51.54 3.70 -7.53
CA THR A 3 -51.08 2.30 -7.69
C THR A 3 -51.71 1.34 -8.71
N ARG A 4 -50.84 0.62 -9.45
CA ARG A 4 -50.83 -0.87 -9.39
C ARG A 4 -49.50 -1.51 -9.82
N PHE A 5 -48.96 -2.39 -8.98
CA PHE A 5 -47.98 -3.41 -9.37
C PHE A 5 -48.72 -4.72 -9.73
N GLN A 6 -48.12 -5.54 -10.59
CA GLN A 6 -48.54 -6.93 -10.89
C GLN A 6 -47.28 -7.80 -11.13
N PRO A 7 -46.95 -8.78 -10.28
CA PRO A 7 -45.89 -9.75 -10.54
C PRO A 7 -46.39 -10.90 -11.44
N LYS A 8 -45.47 -11.60 -12.13
CA LYS A 8 -45.80 -12.67 -13.09
C LYS A 8 -45.34 -14.04 -12.58
N SER A 9 -46.26 -14.98 -12.45
CA SER A 9 -46.03 -16.31 -11.88
C SER A 9 -45.35 -17.30 -12.83
N ILE A 10 -44.62 -18.28 -12.28
CA ILE A 10 -44.16 -19.50 -12.95
C ILE A 10 -44.49 -20.71 -12.05
N PRO A 11 -45.12 -21.80 -12.55
CA PRO A 11 -45.57 -22.91 -11.71
C PRO A 11 -44.75 -24.21 -11.87
N GLY A 12 -44.82 -25.06 -10.83
CA GLY A 12 -44.81 -26.53 -10.98
C GLY A 12 -43.47 -27.25 -10.88
N GLY A 13 -43.33 -28.11 -9.86
CA GLY A 13 -42.18 -29.01 -9.68
C GLY A 13 -42.24 -29.76 -8.35
N ARG A 14 -42.99 -30.86 -8.29
CA ARG A 14 -43.23 -31.67 -7.06
C ARG A 14 -42.80 -33.11 -7.30
N LEU A 15 -42.12 -33.74 -6.33
CA LEU A 15 -42.25 -35.16 -5.97
C LEU A 15 -41.52 -35.44 -4.64
N THR A 16 -41.84 -36.57 -3.99
CA THR A 16 -41.42 -36.92 -2.61
C THR A 16 -40.89 -38.38 -2.53
N PRO A 17 -40.87 -39.15 -1.40
CA PRO A 17 -39.60 -39.64 -0.86
C PRO A 17 -39.46 -41.18 -0.74
N SER A 18 -38.25 -41.65 -0.39
CA SER A 18 -37.94 -42.99 0.16
C SER A 18 -36.68 -42.86 1.04
N ASN A 19 -36.70 -43.19 2.34
CA ASN A 19 -36.80 -44.51 2.99
C ASN A 19 -35.50 -45.34 2.95
N LEU A 20 -34.91 -45.57 4.13
CA LEU A 20 -34.41 -46.88 4.61
C LEU A 20 -34.10 -46.81 6.13
N THR A 21 -33.80 -47.96 6.77
CA THR A 21 -34.15 -48.24 8.19
C THR A 21 -33.03 -48.79 9.08
N SER A 22 -33.08 -48.40 10.38
CA SER A 22 -32.48 -49.09 11.56
C SER A 22 -30.92 -49.14 11.60
N THR A 23 -30.18 -49.29 12.70
CA THR A 23 -30.39 -49.58 14.16
C THR A 23 -29.16 -48.96 14.92
N THR A 24 -28.96 -48.83 16.25
CA THR A 24 -29.51 -49.37 17.53
C THR A 24 -29.27 -48.35 18.68
N LEU A 25 -29.59 -48.73 19.94
CA LEU A 25 -29.21 -48.09 21.21
C LEU A 25 -27.67 -48.22 21.46
N THR A 26 -26.98 -47.49 22.36
CA THR A 26 -27.28 -47.23 23.80
C THR A 26 -26.63 -45.97 24.43
N ASN A 27 -27.11 -45.63 25.64
CA ASN A 27 -26.46 -44.87 26.72
C ASN A 27 -26.31 -43.33 26.66
N SER A 28 -27.39 -42.67 27.09
CA SER A 28 -27.44 -41.97 28.40
C SER A 28 -26.47 -40.82 28.75
N THR A 29 -27.06 -39.61 28.80
CA THR A 29 -27.12 -38.73 30.01
C THR A 29 -26.17 -37.52 30.13
N LEU A 30 -26.81 -36.38 30.47
CA LEU A 30 -26.29 -35.08 30.97
C LEU A 30 -25.54 -34.13 30.00
N SER A 31 -26.34 -33.21 29.42
CA SER A 31 -26.25 -31.73 29.50
C SER A 31 -24.95 -30.96 29.16
N PRO A 32 -25.06 -29.75 28.57
CA PRO A 32 -23.95 -29.11 27.88
C PRO A 32 -22.96 -28.38 28.80
N SER A 33 -21.68 -28.67 28.62
CA SER A 33 -20.63 -27.67 28.84
C SER A 33 -20.70 -26.60 27.74
N SER A 34 -20.80 -25.33 28.13
CA SER A 34 -20.71 -24.19 27.22
C SER A 34 -19.40 -24.23 26.41
N PRO A 35 -19.35 -23.64 25.19
CA PRO A 35 -18.09 -23.45 24.50
C PRO A 35 -17.15 -22.66 25.41
N SER A 36 -16.05 -23.29 25.83
CA SER A 36 -15.02 -22.64 26.62
C SER A 36 -14.30 -21.63 25.72
N THR A 37 -14.77 -20.38 25.73
CA THR A 37 -14.04 -19.22 25.23
C THR A 37 -12.78 -19.06 26.07
N SER A 38 -11.77 -19.85 25.75
CA SER A 38 -10.44 -19.76 26.32
C SER A 38 -9.83 -18.46 25.86
N VAL A 39 -10.03 -17.40 26.66
CA VAL A 39 -9.19 -16.19 26.65
C VAL A 39 -7.82 -16.52 27.24
N SER A 40 -7.20 -17.58 26.71
CA SER A 40 -5.79 -17.84 26.85
C SER A 40 -5.10 -16.82 25.95
N GLY A 41 -4.61 -15.74 26.56
CA GLY A 41 -3.59 -14.88 25.96
C GLY A 41 -2.30 -15.67 25.80
N SER A 42 -2.30 -16.63 24.87
CA SER A 42 -1.10 -17.35 24.47
C SER A 42 -0.16 -16.32 23.88
N LEU A 43 0.93 -16.04 24.59
CA LEU A 43 2.06 -15.34 24.01
C LEU A 43 2.50 -16.14 22.79
N GLU A 44 2.37 -15.51 21.63
CA GLU A 44 2.86 -16.02 20.36
C GLU A 44 4.37 -16.20 20.49
N SER A 45 4.91 -17.34 20.05
CA SER A 45 6.36 -17.54 20.08
C SER A 45 7.03 -16.61 19.08
N ASP A 46 8.23 -16.13 19.40
CA ASP A 46 8.98 -15.19 18.55
C ASP A 46 9.09 -15.69 17.09
N GLN A 47 9.27 -17.00 16.90
CA GLN A 47 9.26 -17.63 15.57
C GLN A 47 7.92 -17.48 14.85
N ALA A 48 6.79 -17.77 15.52
CA ALA A 48 5.46 -17.63 14.92
C ALA A 48 5.15 -16.15 14.60
N TYR A 49 5.57 -15.22 15.46
CA TYR A 49 5.49 -13.78 15.20
C TYR A 49 6.27 -13.39 13.94
N LEU A 50 7.55 -13.80 13.87
CA LEU A 50 8.47 -13.50 12.75
C LEU A 50 7.98 -14.08 11.42
N ASP A 51 7.43 -15.30 11.44
CA ASP A 51 6.83 -15.94 10.26
C ASP A 51 5.54 -15.23 9.84
N ARG A 52 4.67 -14.84 10.79
CA ARG A 52 3.44 -14.09 10.49
C ARG A 52 3.72 -12.73 9.86
N ILE A 53 4.71 -11.98 10.35
CA ILE A 53 5.13 -10.70 9.74
C ILE A 53 6.03 -10.89 8.51
N LYS A 54 6.37 -12.13 8.14
CA LYS A 54 7.31 -12.47 7.05
C LYS A 54 8.64 -11.73 7.17
N ALA A 55 9.22 -11.70 8.37
CA ALA A 55 10.46 -10.97 8.66
C ALA A 55 11.59 -11.34 7.70
N ARG A 56 11.69 -12.63 7.32
CA ARG A 56 12.65 -13.11 6.32
C ARG A 56 12.50 -12.42 4.96
N ASP A 57 11.28 -12.26 4.46
CA ASP A 57 11.01 -11.65 3.15
C ASP A 57 11.37 -10.15 3.21
N ILE A 58 11.00 -9.48 4.29
CA ILE A 58 11.28 -8.06 4.53
C ILE A 58 12.80 -7.79 4.58
N ILE A 59 13.55 -8.61 5.34
CA ILE A 59 15.01 -8.51 5.45
C ILE A 59 15.69 -8.88 4.12
N SER A 60 15.21 -9.89 3.40
CA SER A 60 15.76 -10.28 2.09
C SER A 60 15.59 -9.15 1.07
N GLU A 61 14.41 -8.52 1.02
CA GLU A 61 14.16 -7.36 0.16
C GLU A 61 14.98 -6.14 0.62
N ALA A 62 15.20 -5.93 1.92
CA ALA A 62 16.05 -4.85 2.42
C ALA A 62 17.49 -4.95 1.87
N PHE A 63 18.10 -6.14 1.95
CA PHE A 63 19.42 -6.38 1.35
C PHE A 63 19.40 -6.35 -0.19
N LEU A 64 18.32 -6.81 -0.83
CA LEU A 64 18.14 -6.66 -2.28
C LEU A 64 18.12 -5.17 -2.67
N GLN A 65 17.44 -4.32 -1.90
CA GLN A 65 17.39 -2.88 -2.13
C GLN A 65 18.74 -2.21 -1.85
N VAL A 66 19.49 -2.60 -0.81
CA VAL A 66 20.89 -2.13 -0.63
C VAL A 66 21.76 -2.46 -1.86
N THR A 67 21.70 -3.69 -2.39
CA THR A 67 22.49 -4.05 -3.59
C THR A 67 22.02 -3.37 -4.89
N ARG A 68 20.72 -3.03 -4.97
CA ARG A 68 20.12 -2.28 -6.09
C ARG A 68 20.39 -0.78 -6.03
N ILE A 69 20.36 -0.16 -4.85
CA ILE A 69 20.43 1.29 -4.68
C ILE A 69 21.88 1.74 -4.45
N LYS A 70 22.70 0.93 -3.78
CA LYS A 70 24.08 1.23 -3.38
C LYS A 70 24.19 2.58 -2.63
N PRO A 71 23.47 2.73 -1.51
CA PRO A 71 23.51 3.94 -0.71
C PRO A 71 24.92 4.19 -0.15
N ASP A 72 25.29 5.48 -0.01
CA ASP A 72 26.59 5.88 0.56
C ASP A 72 26.73 5.44 2.03
N ASP A 73 25.65 5.51 2.81
CA ASP A 73 25.52 4.87 4.12
C ASP A 73 24.47 3.74 4.07
N PRO A 74 24.87 2.45 4.10
CA PRO A 74 23.94 1.33 4.07
C PRO A 74 23.26 1.04 5.43
N ILE A 75 23.74 1.61 6.54
CA ILE A 75 23.12 1.43 7.87
C ILE A 75 21.97 2.41 8.05
N ASP A 76 22.19 3.69 7.71
CA ASP A 76 21.17 4.74 7.73
C ASP A 76 20.05 4.43 6.72
N PHE A 77 20.42 3.96 5.51
CA PHE A 77 19.48 3.41 4.54
C PHE A 77 18.61 2.28 5.12
N LEU A 78 19.21 1.33 5.85
CA LEU A 78 18.47 0.20 6.43
C LEU A 78 17.53 0.66 7.55
N TYR A 79 17.92 1.68 8.33
CA TYR A 79 17.06 2.31 9.32
C TYR A 79 15.81 2.94 8.66
N GLU A 80 15.99 3.85 7.68
CA GLU A 80 14.86 4.42 6.94
C GLU A 80 14.03 3.35 6.21
N TYR A 81 14.67 2.31 5.66
CA TYR A 81 13.96 1.22 4.99
C TYR A 81 13.06 0.44 5.95
N PHE A 82 13.55 0.07 7.13
CA PHE A 82 12.75 -0.67 8.11
C PHE A 82 11.68 0.24 8.77
N GLU A 83 11.97 1.51 9.04
CA GLU A 83 10.94 2.47 9.47
C GLU A 83 9.83 2.62 8.42
N SER A 84 10.20 2.66 7.13
CA SER A 84 9.21 2.66 6.05
C SER A 84 8.31 1.43 6.07
N GLN A 85 8.76 0.28 6.60
CA GLN A 85 7.90 -0.90 6.69
C GLN A 85 6.78 -0.78 7.73
N CYS A 86 6.95 0.07 8.75
CA CYS A 86 5.92 0.40 9.73
C CYS A 86 4.83 1.34 9.18
N GLN A 87 5.07 2.02 8.04
CA GLN A 87 4.08 2.89 7.40
C GLN A 87 2.91 2.07 6.83
N THR A 88 1.68 2.54 7.04
CA THR A 88 0.47 1.82 6.60
C THR A 88 0.06 2.11 5.16
N LYS A 89 0.54 3.20 4.54
CA LYS A 89 0.16 3.62 3.19
C LYS A 89 1.23 3.23 2.16
N PRO A 90 0.91 2.49 1.08
CA PRO A 90 1.87 2.10 0.05
C PRO A 90 2.63 3.27 -0.61
N TYR A 91 1.95 4.40 -0.79
CA TYR A 91 2.54 5.67 -1.26
C TYR A 91 3.72 6.13 -0.39
N GLU A 92 3.60 6.06 0.94
CA GLU A 92 4.63 6.54 1.86
C GLU A 92 5.89 5.67 1.74
N LYS A 93 5.71 4.34 1.62
CA LYS A 93 6.80 3.38 1.41
C LYS A 93 7.56 3.64 0.11
N ALA A 94 6.82 3.81 -0.99
CA ALA A 94 7.41 4.10 -2.29
C ALA A 94 8.13 5.46 -2.31
N LEU A 95 7.63 6.46 -1.57
CA LEU A 95 8.27 7.76 -1.43
C LEU A 95 9.58 7.68 -0.63
N THR A 96 9.63 6.94 0.48
CA THR A 96 10.90 6.71 1.21
C THR A 96 11.92 5.97 0.33
N ARG A 97 11.51 4.88 -0.35
CA ARG A 97 12.39 4.16 -1.29
C ARG A 97 12.95 5.07 -2.39
N LEU A 98 12.14 5.97 -2.95
CA LEU A 98 12.57 6.91 -3.99
C LEU A 98 13.55 7.98 -3.46
N ARG A 99 13.39 8.45 -2.22
CA ARG A 99 14.29 9.42 -1.58
C ARG A 99 15.69 8.86 -1.32
N LEU A 100 15.75 7.58 -0.97
CA LEU A 100 16.97 6.82 -0.71
C LEU A 100 17.74 6.44 -1.98
N ALA A 101 17.09 6.46 -3.15
CA ALA A 101 17.69 6.03 -4.41
C ALA A 101 18.49 7.16 -5.12
N ASP A 102 19.66 6.82 -5.69
CA ASP A 102 20.36 7.70 -6.63
C ASP A 102 19.52 7.89 -7.90
N PRO A 103 19.14 9.14 -8.28
CA PRO A 103 18.41 9.43 -9.52
C PRO A 103 19.12 8.98 -10.81
N LYS A 104 20.42 8.68 -10.76
CA LYS A 104 21.21 8.19 -11.89
C LYS A 104 21.18 6.67 -12.04
N HIS A 105 20.74 5.92 -11.02
CA HIS A 105 20.77 4.46 -11.05
C HIS A 105 19.56 3.88 -11.82
N PRO A 106 19.72 2.85 -12.68
CA PRO A 106 18.62 2.31 -13.50
C PRO A 106 17.40 1.78 -12.72
N SER A 107 17.54 1.45 -11.44
CA SER A 107 16.39 1.09 -10.59
C SER A 107 15.47 2.27 -10.27
N PHE A 108 15.94 3.51 -10.38
CA PHE A 108 15.18 4.72 -10.06
C PHE A 108 13.89 4.84 -10.89
N GLU A 109 13.91 4.43 -12.17
CA GLU A 109 12.71 4.42 -13.01
C GLU A 109 11.65 3.43 -12.52
N SER A 110 12.05 2.25 -12.01
CA SER A 110 11.09 1.32 -11.41
C SER A 110 10.44 1.87 -10.13
N LEU A 111 11.18 2.65 -9.33
CA LEU A 111 10.66 3.32 -8.13
C LEU A 111 9.71 4.49 -8.47
N LEU A 112 9.97 5.21 -9.57
CA LEU A 112 9.03 6.20 -10.10
C LEU A 112 7.71 5.55 -10.55
N VAL A 113 7.78 4.40 -11.24
CA VAL A 113 6.59 3.65 -11.67
C VAL A 113 5.81 3.11 -10.46
N GLU A 114 6.49 2.58 -9.44
CA GLU A 114 5.88 2.17 -8.16
C GLU A 114 5.14 3.33 -7.49
N LEU A 115 5.81 4.48 -7.32
CA LEU A 115 5.23 5.65 -6.67
C LEU A 115 4.04 6.22 -7.46
N TYR A 116 4.17 6.40 -8.78
CA TYR A 116 3.09 6.91 -9.64
C TYR A 116 1.88 5.97 -9.63
N SER A 117 2.09 4.66 -9.64
CA SER A 117 1.01 3.67 -9.56
C SER A 117 0.25 3.76 -8.23
N ASN A 118 0.97 3.93 -7.11
CA ASN A 118 0.36 4.12 -5.79
C ASN A 118 -0.49 5.40 -5.69
N PHE A 119 -0.17 6.47 -6.43
CA PHE A 119 -1.00 7.68 -6.50
C PHE A 119 -2.34 7.47 -7.23
N ASN A 120 -2.37 6.60 -8.26
CA ASN A 120 -3.61 6.30 -8.98
C ASN A 120 -4.53 5.37 -8.16
N ILE A 121 -3.96 4.51 -7.30
CA ILE A 121 -4.70 3.66 -6.35
C ILE A 121 -5.35 4.49 -5.22
N LEU A 122 -4.81 5.67 -4.90
CA LEU A 122 -5.35 6.58 -3.88
C LEU A 122 -6.48 7.51 -4.37
N ASN A 123 -6.88 7.43 -5.65
CA ASN A 123 -7.93 8.27 -6.24
C ASN A 123 -9.05 7.39 -6.81
N ASP A 124 -9.95 6.91 -5.94
CA ASP A 124 -11.08 6.02 -6.32
C ASP A 124 -11.94 6.58 -7.49
N ASP A 125 -12.10 7.91 -7.56
CA ASP A 125 -12.90 8.58 -8.59
C ASP A 125 -12.20 8.73 -9.96
N ILE A 126 -10.86 8.82 -10.01
CA ILE A 126 -10.11 9.16 -11.23
C ILE A 126 -8.73 8.48 -11.24
N LEU A 127 -8.49 7.62 -12.23
CA LEU A 127 -7.24 6.88 -12.48
C LEU A 127 -6.02 7.74 -12.90
N LEU A 128 -6.01 9.05 -12.61
CA LEU A 128 -4.93 9.96 -12.93
C LEU A 128 -4.59 10.86 -11.73
N LEU A 129 -3.30 10.87 -11.39
CA LEU A 129 -2.68 11.84 -10.50
C LEU A 129 -3.07 13.28 -10.90
N LYS A 130 -3.60 14.04 -9.95
CA LYS A 130 -3.93 15.47 -10.08
C LYS A 130 -2.74 16.36 -9.73
N GLY A 131 -2.70 17.54 -10.35
CA GLY A 131 -1.67 18.55 -10.13
C GLY A 131 -1.53 18.98 -8.67
N ASP A 132 -2.61 19.00 -7.87
CA ASP A 132 -2.52 19.37 -6.45
C ASP A 132 -1.75 18.34 -5.61
N LEU A 133 -2.00 17.05 -5.81
CA LEU A 133 -1.29 15.94 -5.16
C LEU A 133 0.18 15.87 -5.59
N TYR A 134 0.43 16.11 -6.89
CA TYR A 134 1.78 16.18 -7.44
C TYR A 134 2.57 17.38 -6.90
N ASN A 135 1.97 18.57 -6.80
CA ASN A 135 2.64 19.74 -6.19
C ASN A 135 2.98 19.47 -4.71
N LYS A 136 2.05 18.90 -3.94
CA LYS A 136 2.29 18.49 -2.54
C LYS A 136 3.44 17.49 -2.41
N LEU A 137 3.59 16.57 -3.37
CA LEU A 137 4.72 15.64 -3.43
C LEU A 137 6.05 16.37 -3.71
N LEU A 138 6.08 17.29 -4.68
CA LEU A 138 7.26 18.11 -4.97
C LEU A 138 7.70 18.93 -3.75
N GLU A 139 6.74 19.57 -3.07
CA GLU A 139 6.98 20.32 -1.83
C GLU A 139 7.56 19.41 -0.72
N ASN A 140 6.99 18.21 -0.53
CA ASN A 140 7.44 17.23 0.46
C ASN A 140 8.86 16.69 0.14
N LEU A 141 9.22 16.56 -1.14
CA LEU A 141 10.59 16.26 -1.57
C LEU A 141 11.55 17.44 -1.32
N CYS A 142 11.09 18.67 -1.51
CA CYS A 142 11.89 19.88 -1.27
C CYS A 142 12.08 20.25 0.21
N ASN A 143 11.17 19.83 1.09
CA ASN A 143 11.18 20.20 2.51
C ASN A 143 12.06 19.30 3.40
N ASN A 144 12.31 18.04 3.00
CA ASN A 144 13.14 17.12 3.79
C ASN A 144 14.65 17.41 3.61
N GLN A 145 15.13 18.41 4.36
CA GLN A 145 16.53 18.81 4.60
C GLN A 145 17.38 19.29 3.40
N ILE A 146 17.19 18.76 2.18
CA ILE A 146 18.04 18.97 1.00
C ILE A 146 18.26 20.46 0.67
N TRP A 147 17.21 21.29 0.73
CA TRP A 147 17.24 22.67 0.24
C TRP A 147 17.55 23.72 1.32
N SER A 148 18.14 23.32 2.44
CA SER A 148 18.32 24.15 3.65
C SER A 148 19.03 25.50 3.41
N GLY A 149 19.97 25.56 2.46
CA GLY A 149 20.76 26.76 2.15
C GLY A 149 20.20 27.71 1.08
N CYS A 150 19.17 27.32 0.30
CA CYS A 150 18.77 28.10 -0.89
C CYS A 150 17.26 28.09 -1.17
N LYS A 151 16.51 28.84 -0.35
CA LYS A 151 15.05 28.99 -0.46
C LYS A 151 14.59 29.58 -1.80
N ASP A 152 15.38 30.46 -2.39
CA ASP A 152 15.01 31.15 -3.64
C ASP A 152 15.05 30.19 -4.82
N HIS A 153 16.17 29.47 -5.01
CA HIS A 153 16.28 28.41 -6.01
C HIS A 153 15.22 27.32 -5.86
N ARG A 154 14.92 26.90 -4.61
CA ARG A 154 13.84 25.95 -4.31
C ARG A 154 12.48 26.46 -4.81
N THR A 155 12.18 27.73 -4.54
CA THR A 155 10.91 28.37 -4.90
C THR A 155 10.81 28.57 -6.42
N THR A 156 11.90 28.99 -7.07
CA THR A 156 12.00 29.06 -8.53
C THR A 156 11.78 27.70 -9.16
N LEU A 157 12.48 26.65 -8.71
CA LEU A 157 12.35 25.31 -9.27
C LEU A 157 10.92 24.78 -9.12
N LEU A 158 10.33 24.88 -7.92
CA LEU A 158 8.91 24.52 -7.70
C LEU A 158 7.97 25.29 -8.64
N SER A 159 8.18 26.59 -8.85
CA SER A 159 7.35 27.38 -9.78
C SER A 159 7.47 26.96 -11.25
N LEU A 160 8.59 26.33 -11.65
CA LEU A 160 8.81 25.83 -13.01
C LEU A 160 8.23 24.43 -13.25
N VAL A 161 8.16 23.57 -12.22
CA VAL A 161 7.66 22.19 -12.35
C VAL A 161 6.24 21.96 -11.81
N SER A 162 5.65 22.92 -11.10
CA SER A 162 4.28 22.80 -10.55
C SER A 162 3.19 22.94 -11.61
N LEU A 163 2.04 22.32 -11.37
CA LEU A 163 0.88 22.32 -12.26
C LEU A 163 -0.34 22.96 -11.60
N ARG A 164 -1.43 23.22 -12.35
CA ARG A 164 -2.67 23.73 -11.74
C ARG A 164 -3.39 22.58 -11.01
N PRO A 165 -4.16 22.83 -9.93
CA PRO A 165 -4.71 21.77 -9.08
C PRO A 165 -5.46 20.64 -9.81
N ASN A 166 -6.20 20.99 -10.86
CA ASN A 166 -7.03 20.06 -11.64
C ASN A 166 -6.37 19.57 -12.94
N ASP A 167 -5.11 19.94 -13.23
CA ASP A 167 -4.40 19.39 -14.38
C ASP A 167 -4.09 17.90 -14.12
N ALA A 168 -4.30 17.05 -15.13
CA ALA A 168 -3.94 15.63 -15.06
C ALA A 168 -2.44 15.45 -15.34
N VAL A 169 -1.73 14.80 -14.43
CA VAL A 169 -0.27 14.63 -14.49
C VAL A 169 0.06 13.30 -15.15
N SER A 170 0.60 13.34 -16.37
CA SER A 170 1.08 12.12 -17.03
C SER A 170 2.39 11.63 -16.39
N PHE A 171 2.67 10.32 -16.51
CA PHE A 171 3.89 9.72 -15.98
C PHE A 171 5.18 10.43 -16.44
N ASN A 172 5.23 10.94 -17.67
CA ASN A 172 6.40 11.67 -18.18
C ASN A 172 6.60 13.01 -17.45
N VAL A 173 5.52 13.76 -17.21
CA VAL A 173 5.59 15.05 -16.48
C VAL A 173 5.97 14.79 -15.02
N PHE A 174 5.37 13.76 -14.41
CA PHE A 174 5.76 13.27 -13.08
C PHE A 174 7.24 12.90 -13.01
N LYS A 175 7.72 12.03 -13.91
CA LYS A 175 9.12 11.57 -14.00
C LYS A 175 10.08 12.75 -14.08
N TYR A 176 9.89 13.67 -15.04
CA TYR A 176 10.83 14.77 -15.24
C TYR A 176 10.77 15.81 -14.13
N GLY A 177 9.59 16.12 -13.57
CA GLY A 177 9.49 17.03 -12.41
C GLY A 177 10.18 16.47 -11.18
N ILE A 178 9.95 15.20 -10.86
CA ILE A 178 10.58 14.52 -9.72
C ILE A 178 12.09 14.36 -9.92
N GLN A 179 12.55 14.04 -11.14
CA GLN A 179 13.97 14.04 -11.49
C GLN A 179 14.58 15.44 -11.37
N ALA A 180 13.89 16.52 -11.75
CA ALA A 180 14.41 17.88 -11.60
C ALA A 180 14.63 18.27 -10.12
N ILE A 181 13.68 17.95 -9.23
CA ILE A 181 13.84 18.17 -7.78
C ILE A 181 15.02 17.38 -7.21
N LEU A 182 15.19 16.12 -7.63
CA LEU A 182 16.18 15.20 -7.05
C LEU A 182 17.57 15.28 -7.72
N LEU A 183 17.70 15.81 -8.93
CA LEU A 183 18.99 16.12 -9.55
C LEU A 183 19.55 17.45 -9.04
N ALA A 184 18.71 18.44 -8.76
CA ALA A 184 19.12 19.70 -8.10
C ALA A 184 19.39 19.54 -6.58
N LYS A 185 19.56 18.29 -6.11
CA LYS A 185 20.04 17.90 -4.76
C LYS A 185 21.56 18.05 -4.62
N GLY A 186 22.31 18.14 -5.73
CA GLY A 186 23.77 18.24 -5.76
C GLY A 186 24.29 19.21 -6.82
#